data_AF-A0A4Q7AR12-F1
#
_entry.id   AF-A0A4Q7AR12-F1
#
_cell.length_a   1.000
_cell.length_b   1.000
_cell.length_c   1.000
_cell.angle_alpha   90.00
_cell.angle_beta   90.00
_cell.angle_gamma   90.00
#
_symmetry.space_group_name_H-M   'P 1'
#
loop_
_entity.id
_entity.type
_entity.pdbx_description
1 polymer ?
#
loop_
_entity_poly.entity_id
_entity_poly.type
_entity_poly.pdbx_seq_one_letter_code
_entity_poly.pdbx_strand_id
1 'polypeptide(L)'
;MGKHLGVAYNLRLPQELKDKIAESAKELNRSMNADIVARLEESFLRNESSAPPRSEVKIFHLKNGKKRVVYGKLLNNLSLDYTQDLNQLRDDIHLSLEVLSGSSFWNSLKFFNKEVVVYQGDNHIDVVDNGEGSLGWLRVEDHITDEYMENLRKKNNEK
;
A
#
# COMPACT_ATOMS: atom_id res chain seq x y z
N MET A 1 -4.99 -8.73 22.04
CA MET A 1 -6.36 -9.28 22.06
C MET A 1 -7.39 -8.14 22.05
N GLY A 2 -8.20 -8.07 20.98
CA GLY A 2 -9.60 -7.59 20.94
C GLY A 2 -9.99 -6.17 21.40
N LYS A 3 -9.75 -5.13 20.59
CA LYS A 3 -10.35 -3.79 20.79
C LYS A 3 -11.76 -3.60 20.17
N HIS A 4 -12.42 -4.67 19.69
CA HIS A 4 -13.74 -4.58 19.04
C HIS A 4 -14.93 -4.97 19.95
N LEU A 5 -14.76 -5.05 21.28
CA LEU A 5 -15.79 -5.54 22.21
C LEU A 5 -16.84 -4.49 22.64
N GLY A 6 -16.91 -3.32 22.00
CA GLY A 6 -17.60 -2.16 22.60
C GLY A 6 -19.12 -2.04 22.41
N VAL A 7 -19.69 -2.48 21.29
CA VAL A 7 -21.08 -2.15 20.95
C VAL A 7 -21.78 -3.31 20.23
N ALA A 8 -22.80 -3.88 20.87
CA ALA A 8 -23.70 -4.84 20.23
C ALA A 8 -24.76 -4.08 19.45
N TYR A 9 -24.77 -4.21 18.12
CA TYR A 9 -25.77 -3.62 17.26
C TYR A 9 -26.82 -4.67 16.87
N ASN A 10 -28.10 -4.38 17.14
CA ASN A 10 -29.19 -5.30 16.81
C ASN A 10 -29.61 -5.12 15.34
N LEU A 11 -29.17 -6.05 14.48
CA LEU A 11 -29.44 -6.03 13.05
C LEU A 11 -30.80 -6.67 12.74
N ARG A 12 -31.64 -5.96 11.97
CA ARG A 12 -32.84 -6.55 11.36
C ARG A 12 -32.46 -7.09 9.98
N LEU A 13 -32.44 -8.41 9.85
CA LEU A 13 -32.05 -9.11 8.63
C LEU A 13 -33.20 -10.01 8.14
N PRO A 14 -33.44 -10.10 6.82
CA PRO A 14 -34.30 -11.14 6.25
C PRO A 14 -33.77 -12.55 6.60
N GLN A 15 -34.68 -13.51 6.75
CA GLN A 15 -34.32 -14.89 7.13
C GLN A 15 -33.32 -15.51 6.15
N GLU A 16 -33.56 -15.35 4.84
CA GLU A 16 -32.66 -15.85 3.79
C GLU A 16 -31.23 -15.31 3.90
N LEU A 17 -31.09 -14.03 4.28
CA LEU A 17 -29.77 -13.41 4.43
C LEU A 17 -29.05 -13.95 5.66
N LYS A 18 -29.77 -14.14 6.76
CA LYS A 18 -29.23 -14.75 7.98
C LYS A 18 -28.70 -16.16 7.71
N ASP A 19 -29.47 -16.97 6.97
CA ASP A 19 -29.09 -18.35 6.66
C ASP A 19 -27.83 -18.40 5.79
N LYS A 20 -27.71 -17.51 4.78
CA LYS A 20 -26.49 -17.36 3.97
C LYS A 20 -25.26 -16.99 4.79
N ILE A 21 -25.39 -16.07 5.73
CA ILE A 21 -24.28 -15.67 6.61
C ILE A 21 -23.90 -16.85 7.52
N ALA A 22 -24.87 -17.62 8.03
CA ALA A 22 -24.62 -18.78 8.86
C ALA A 22 -23.86 -19.89 8.13
N GLU A 23 -24.23 -20.17 6.88
CA GLU A 23 -23.55 -21.15 6.03
C GLU A 23 -22.11 -20.71 5.73
N SER A 24 -21.93 -19.47 5.27
CA SER A 24 -20.60 -18.91 4.99
C SER A 24 -19.70 -18.89 6.23
N ALA A 25 -20.24 -18.56 7.40
CA ALA A 25 -19.48 -18.52 8.64
C ALA A 25 -18.94 -19.92 9.01
N LYS A 26 -19.75 -20.97 8.77
CA LYS A 26 -19.33 -22.37 8.97
C LYS A 26 -18.24 -22.77 7.98
N GLU A 27 -18.40 -22.47 6.69
CA GLU A 27 -17.39 -22.78 5.67
C GLU A 27 -16.04 -22.12 5.97
N LEU A 28 -16.08 -20.88 6.45
CA LEU A 28 -14.88 -20.08 6.78
C LEU A 28 -14.39 -20.28 8.22
N ASN A 29 -14.96 -21.24 8.97
CA ASN A 29 -14.60 -21.55 10.36
C ASN A 29 -14.56 -20.32 11.28
N ARG A 30 -15.53 -19.41 11.15
CA ARG A 30 -15.62 -18.17 11.94
C ARG A 30 -17.01 -17.99 12.56
N SER A 31 -17.10 -17.11 13.56
CA SER A 31 -18.41 -16.77 14.14
C SER A 31 -19.25 -15.96 13.15
N MET A 32 -20.58 -16.02 13.28
CA MET A 32 -21.51 -15.24 12.44
C MET A 32 -21.21 -13.74 12.53
N ASN A 33 -20.90 -13.22 13.71
CA ASN A 33 -20.52 -11.82 13.89
C ASN A 33 -19.19 -11.51 13.19
N ALA A 34 -18.20 -12.40 13.28
CA ALA A 34 -16.93 -12.24 12.56
C ALA A 34 -17.12 -12.27 11.05
N ASP A 35 -18.07 -13.06 10.54
CA ASP A 35 -18.43 -13.10 9.12
C ASP A 35 -19.08 -11.80 8.64
N ILE A 36 -20.04 -11.29 9.41
CA ILE A 36 -20.72 -10.01 9.15
C ILE A 36 -19.71 -8.88 9.13
N VAL A 37 -18.86 -8.81 10.16
CA VAL A 37 -17.79 -7.79 10.25
C VAL A 37 -16.93 -7.89 9.01
N ALA A 38 -16.28 -9.03 8.74
CA ALA A 38 -15.37 -9.18 7.60
C ALA A 38 -16.01 -8.83 6.24
N ARG A 39 -17.29 -9.15 6.03
CA ARG A 39 -18.00 -8.78 4.79
C ARG A 39 -18.27 -7.28 4.69
N LEU A 40 -18.64 -6.64 5.79
CA LEU A 40 -18.77 -5.19 5.84
C LEU A 40 -17.40 -4.55 5.57
N GLU A 41 -16.34 -5.05 6.20
CA GLU A 41 -14.97 -4.58 5.99
C GLU A 41 -14.56 -4.70 4.51
N GLU A 42 -14.83 -5.84 3.87
CA GLU A 42 -14.58 -6.03 2.44
C GLU A 42 -15.39 -5.07 1.55
N SER A 43 -16.64 -4.79 1.91
CA SER A 43 -17.49 -3.88 1.13
C SER A 43 -16.96 -2.45 1.12
N PHE A 44 -16.37 -1.98 2.23
CA PHE A 44 -15.74 -0.67 2.31
C PHE A 44 -14.43 -0.63 1.51
N LEU A 45 -13.63 -1.69 1.55
CA LEU A 45 -12.43 -1.81 0.70
C LEU A 45 -12.77 -1.74 -0.80
N ARG A 46 -13.86 -2.39 -1.22
CA ARG A 46 -14.33 -2.35 -2.62
C ARG A 46 -14.84 -0.96 -3.03
N ASN A 47 -15.47 -0.21 -2.12
CA ASN A 47 -16.01 1.12 -2.42
C ASN A 47 -14.92 2.22 -2.51
N GLU A 48 -13.84 2.14 -1.73
CA GLU A 48 -12.68 3.03 -1.96
C GLU A 48 -11.93 2.69 -3.27
N SER A 49 -12.18 1.50 -3.82
CA SER A 49 -11.65 1.00 -5.09
C SER A 49 -12.54 1.31 -6.31
N SER A 50 -13.52 2.22 -6.19
CA SER A 50 -14.36 2.63 -7.33
C SER A 50 -13.61 3.50 -8.35
N ALA A 51 -12.40 3.98 -8.00
CA ALA A 51 -11.37 4.27 -8.98
C ALA A 51 -10.65 2.96 -9.29
N PRO A 52 -10.51 2.55 -10.57
CA PRO A 52 -9.81 1.32 -10.89
C PRO A 52 -8.42 1.35 -10.23
N PRO A 53 -7.88 0.22 -9.73
CA PRO A 53 -6.47 0.11 -9.37
C PRO A 53 -5.65 0.11 -10.67
N ARG A 54 -5.79 1.14 -11.50
CA ARG A 54 -4.74 1.57 -12.38
C ARG A 54 -3.71 2.12 -11.42
N SER A 55 -2.71 1.30 -11.12
CA SER A 55 -1.47 1.73 -10.51
C SER A 55 -1.01 2.95 -11.29
N GLU A 56 -1.34 4.13 -10.77
CA GLU A 56 -0.92 5.38 -11.37
C GLU A 56 0.61 5.37 -11.37
N VAL A 57 1.18 5.85 -12.46
CA VAL A 57 2.63 5.94 -12.63
C VAL A 57 2.96 7.42 -12.66
N LYS A 58 3.78 7.86 -11.72
CA LYS A 58 4.36 9.21 -11.70
C LYS A 58 5.82 9.13 -12.07
N ILE A 59 6.26 10.04 -12.92
CA ILE A 59 7.65 10.13 -13.38
C ILE A 59 8.21 11.48 -12.90
N PHE A 60 9.33 11.42 -12.20
CA PHE A 60 10.06 12.58 -11.71
C PHE A 60 11.43 12.66 -12.40
N HIS A 61 11.81 13.87 -12.83
CA HIS A 61 13.13 14.12 -13.38
C HIS A 61 14.05 14.57 -12.24
N LEU A 62 15.04 13.75 -11.91
CA LEU A 62 15.97 14.04 -10.81
C LEU A 62 17.11 14.94 -11.28
N LYS A 63 17.67 15.74 -10.37
CA LYS A 63 18.76 16.69 -10.67
C LYS A 63 20.03 16.03 -11.19
N ASN A 64 20.21 14.74 -10.88
CA ASN A 64 21.33 13.94 -11.36
C ASN A 64 21.10 13.37 -12.76
N GLY A 65 20.06 13.77 -13.50
CA GLY A 65 19.76 13.28 -14.86
C GLY A 65 19.09 11.90 -14.91
N LYS A 66 18.86 11.27 -13.77
CA LYS A 66 18.04 10.04 -13.68
C LYS A 66 16.55 10.38 -13.72
N LYS A 67 15.74 9.41 -14.13
CA LYS A 67 14.28 9.46 -14.01
C LYS A 67 13.84 8.52 -12.89
N ARG A 68 13.01 9.01 -11.99
CA ARG A 68 12.37 8.21 -10.95
C ARG A 68 10.95 7.88 -11.35
N VAL A 69 10.64 6.60 -11.38
CA VAL A 69 9.30 6.08 -11.65
C VAL A 69 8.70 5.63 -10.33
N VAL A 70 7.50 6.11 -10.02
CA VAL A 70 6.79 5.78 -8.78
C VAL A 70 5.41 5.25 -9.14
N TYR A 71 5.05 4.08 -8.60
CA TYR A 71 3.78 3.43 -8.87
C TYR A 71 3.31 2.58 -7.70
N GLY A 72 2.01 2.31 -7.63
CA GLY A 72 1.43 1.43 -6.61
C GLY A 72 0.08 1.90 -6.10
N LYS A 73 -0.57 1.03 -5.31
CA LYS A 73 -1.94 1.26 -4.78
C LYS A 73 -2.04 2.46 -3.84
N LEU A 74 -0.95 2.84 -3.18
CA LEU A 74 -0.92 3.92 -2.19
C LEU A 74 -0.29 5.21 -2.72
N LEU A 75 0.06 5.28 -4.01
CA LEU A 75 0.77 6.44 -4.59
C LEU A 75 0.06 7.78 -4.33
N ASN A 76 -1.26 7.81 -4.36
CA ASN A 76 -2.04 9.03 -4.14
C ASN A 76 -2.46 9.24 -2.69
N ASN A 77 -2.24 8.25 -1.83
CA ASN A 77 -2.54 8.33 -0.40
C ASN A 77 -1.36 8.90 0.40
N LEU A 78 -0.17 8.92 -0.19
CA LEU A 78 1.06 9.38 0.44
C LEU A 78 1.49 10.70 -0.20
N SER A 79 1.57 11.76 0.60
CA SER A 79 2.11 13.05 0.17
C SER A 79 3.59 13.10 0.54
N LEU A 80 4.43 12.71 -0.42
CA LEU A 80 5.89 12.59 -0.24
C LEU A 80 6.62 13.47 -1.26
N ASP A 81 7.79 13.98 -0.89
CA ASP A 81 8.74 14.53 -1.86
C ASP A 81 9.49 13.37 -2.54
N TYR A 82 9.10 13.02 -3.76
CA TYR A 82 9.75 11.96 -4.52
C TYR A 82 11.07 12.39 -5.17
N THR A 83 11.47 13.66 -5.08
CA THR A 83 12.68 14.18 -5.74
C THR A 83 13.95 14.09 -4.87
N GLN A 84 13.80 13.73 -3.60
CA GLN A 84 14.89 13.56 -2.63
C GLN A 84 15.73 12.30 -2.87
N ASP A 85 16.78 12.10 -2.07
CA ASP A 85 17.64 10.90 -2.15
C ASP A 85 16.89 9.62 -1.73
N LEU A 86 17.25 8.48 -2.33
CA LEU A 86 16.61 7.16 -2.10
C LEU A 86 16.53 6.80 -0.60
N ASN A 87 17.61 7.04 0.16
CA ASN A 87 17.65 6.74 1.59
C ASN A 87 16.65 7.58 2.39
N GLN A 88 16.57 8.89 2.12
CA GLN A 88 15.65 9.80 2.81
C GLN A 88 14.20 9.47 2.43
N LEU A 89 13.95 9.23 1.15
CA LEU A 89 12.64 8.81 0.66
C LEU A 89 12.18 7.50 1.31
N ARG A 90 13.09 6.54 1.52
CA ARG A 90 12.78 5.29 2.23
C ARG A 90 12.28 5.57 3.65
N ASP A 91 13.00 6.41 4.38
CA ASP A 91 12.66 6.73 5.78
C ASP A 91 11.33 7.49 5.86
N ASP A 92 11.06 8.40 4.93
CA ASP A 92 9.77 9.11 4.83
C ASP A 92 8.60 8.19 4.47
N ILE A 93 8.82 7.22 3.56
CA ILE A 93 7.81 6.19 3.24
C ILE A 93 7.51 5.36 4.48
N HIS A 94 8.54 4.96 5.24
CA HIS A 94 8.37 4.19 6.47
C HIS A 94 7.52 4.97 7.48
N LEU A 95 7.89 6.22 7.77
CA LEU A 95 7.15 7.08 8.68
C LEU A 95 5.70 7.28 8.22
N SER A 96 5.49 7.48 6.92
CA SER A 96 4.15 7.71 6.37
C SER A 96 3.27 6.46 6.45
N LEU A 97 3.83 5.26 6.26
CA LEU A 97 3.11 4.00 6.42
C LEU A 97 2.78 3.72 7.89
N GLU A 98 3.67 4.05 8.81
CA GLU A 98 3.42 3.95 10.25
C GLU A 98 2.24 4.84 10.66
N VAL A 99 2.26 6.12 10.26
CA VAL A 99 1.15 7.06 10.50
C VAL A 99 -0.13 6.58 9.83
N LEU A 100 -0.06 6.12 8.57
CA LEU A 100 -1.23 5.61 7.84
C LEU A 100 -1.85 4.43 8.60
N SER A 101 -1.05 3.48 9.07
CA SER A 101 -1.53 2.31 9.83
C SER A 101 -2.28 2.69 11.11
N GLY A 102 -1.86 3.76 11.79
CA GLY A 102 -2.47 4.25 13.03
C GLY A 102 -3.63 5.24 12.85
N SER A 103 -3.76 5.84 11.65
CA SER A 103 -4.70 6.93 11.39
C SER A 103 -6.18 6.54 11.39
N SER A 104 -6.50 5.27 11.09
CA SER A 104 -7.88 4.77 11.00
C SER A 104 -7.94 3.30 11.35
N PHE A 105 -9.05 2.89 11.99
CA PHE A 105 -9.36 1.47 12.25
C PHE A 105 -9.24 0.62 10.98
N TRP A 106 -9.64 1.18 9.85
CA TRP A 106 -9.62 0.54 8.54
C TRP A 106 -8.21 0.38 7.97
N ASN A 107 -7.35 1.38 8.16
CA ASN A 107 -5.94 1.27 7.81
C ASN A 107 -5.25 0.26 8.73
N SER A 108 -5.57 0.24 10.03
CA SER A 108 -5.06 -0.78 10.95
C SER A 108 -5.43 -2.20 10.51
N LEU A 109 -6.63 -2.40 9.95
CA LEU A 109 -7.06 -3.69 9.40
C LEU A 109 -6.33 -4.04 8.08
N LYS A 110 -6.08 -3.08 7.18
CA LYS A 110 -5.32 -3.31 5.94
C LYS A 110 -3.89 -3.79 6.20
N PHE A 111 -3.33 -3.48 7.37
CA PHE A 111 -2.01 -3.89 7.83
C PHE A 111 -2.06 -5.11 8.77
N PHE A 112 -3.26 -5.69 9.03
CA PHE A 112 -3.42 -6.83 9.93
C PHE A 112 -2.74 -8.08 9.38
N ASN A 113 -1.98 -8.78 10.24
CA ASN A 113 -1.12 -9.94 9.91
C ASN A 113 -0.06 -9.66 8.83
N LYS A 114 0.28 -8.40 8.55
CA LYS A 114 1.36 -8.04 7.64
C LYS A 114 2.51 -7.43 8.41
N GLU A 115 3.71 -7.93 8.18
CA GLU A 115 4.93 -7.29 8.68
C GLU A 115 5.44 -6.37 7.58
N VAL A 116 4.87 -5.16 7.54
CA VAL A 116 5.14 -4.19 6.47
C VAL A 116 6.53 -3.61 6.63
N VAL A 117 7.39 -3.85 5.65
CA VAL A 117 8.77 -3.36 5.60
C VAL A 117 8.96 -2.53 4.34
N VAL A 118 9.71 -1.43 4.45
CA VAL A 118 10.17 -0.65 3.31
C VAL A 118 11.55 -1.15 2.90
N TYR A 119 11.59 -2.01 1.89
CA TYR A 119 12.82 -2.57 1.36
C TYR A 119 13.47 -1.58 0.38
N GLN A 120 14.78 -1.39 0.49
CA GLN A 120 15.55 -0.58 -0.44
C GLN A 120 16.68 -1.42 -1.04
N GLY A 121 16.72 -1.48 -2.37
CA GLY A 121 17.87 -1.94 -3.14
C GLY A 121 18.71 -0.77 -3.69
N ASP A 122 19.66 -1.08 -4.57
CA ASP A 122 20.61 -0.07 -5.08
C ASP A 122 19.93 1.10 -5.82
N ASN A 123 18.87 0.82 -6.57
CA ASN A 123 18.15 1.79 -7.40
C ASN A 123 16.63 1.76 -7.21
N HIS A 124 16.11 1.07 -6.20
CA HIS A 124 14.66 0.97 -6.01
C HIS A 124 14.26 0.85 -4.55
N ILE A 125 13.01 1.23 -4.27
CA ILE A 125 12.31 1.00 -3.00
C ILE A 125 11.05 0.20 -3.30
N ASP A 126 10.73 -0.77 -2.46
CA ASP A 126 9.49 -1.55 -2.52
C ASP A 126 8.90 -1.70 -1.13
N VAL A 127 7.58 -1.60 -1.04
CA VAL A 127 6.83 -1.90 0.19
C VAL A 127 6.45 -3.38 0.15
N VAL A 128 7.04 -4.15 1.06
CA VAL A 128 6.98 -5.62 1.08
C VAL A 128 6.35 -6.12 2.38
N ASP A 129 5.82 -7.33 2.33
CA ASP A 129 5.53 -8.13 3.51
C ASP A 129 6.76 -8.96 3.84
N ASN A 130 7.22 -8.95 5.08
CA ASN A 130 8.44 -9.65 5.47
C ASN A 130 8.33 -11.14 5.15
N GLY A 131 9.12 -11.61 4.18
CA GLY A 131 9.13 -13.01 3.75
C GLY A 131 8.11 -13.41 2.66
N GLU A 132 7.11 -12.58 2.31
CA GLU A 132 6.13 -12.90 1.24
C GLU A 132 6.31 -12.10 -0.05
N GLY A 133 7.10 -11.02 -0.02
CA GLY A 133 7.44 -10.21 -1.19
C GLY A 133 6.62 -8.92 -1.34
N SER A 134 6.59 -8.36 -2.55
CA SER A 134 5.98 -7.03 -2.79
C SER A 134 4.47 -7.01 -2.49
N LEU A 135 4.04 -6.02 -1.71
CA LEU A 135 2.63 -5.76 -1.46
C LEU A 135 1.95 -5.02 -2.64
N GLY A 136 2.75 -4.50 -3.58
CA GLY A 136 2.29 -3.63 -4.66
C GLY A 136 1.69 -2.31 -4.15
N TRP A 137 2.03 -1.93 -2.92
CA TRP A 137 1.51 -0.72 -2.26
C TRP A 137 2.21 0.53 -2.77
N LEU A 138 3.54 0.50 -2.83
CA LEU A 138 4.34 1.56 -3.41
C LEU A 138 5.67 0.96 -3.87
N ARG A 139 6.08 1.31 -5.09
CA ARG A 139 7.39 1.00 -5.62
C ARG A 139 7.98 2.25 -6.28
N VAL A 140 9.27 2.44 -6.07
CA VAL A 140 10.06 3.57 -6.58
C VAL A 140 11.25 2.98 -7.30
N GLU A 141 11.52 3.40 -8.54
CA GLU A 141 12.65 2.92 -9.34
C GLU A 141 13.38 4.09 -9.99
N ASP A 142 14.71 4.13 -9.81
CA ASP A 142 15.61 5.09 -10.45
C ASP A 142 16.21 4.49 -11.72
N HIS A 143 15.91 5.09 -12.86
CA HIS A 143 16.43 4.70 -14.15
C HIS A 143 17.44 5.73 -14.67
N ILE A 144 18.57 5.23 -15.15
CA ILE A 144 19.54 6.03 -15.90
C ILE A 144 18.97 6.31 -17.29
N THR A 145 19.09 7.55 -17.76
CA THR A 145 18.65 7.96 -19.10
C THR A 145 19.82 8.03 -20.08
N ASP A 146 19.54 7.87 -21.37
CA ASP A 146 20.55 8.03 -22.43
C ASP A 146 21.16 9.44 -22.42
N GLU A 147 20.34 10.46 -22.11
CA GLU A 147 20.77 11.85 -21.95
C GLU A 147 21.82 12.00 -20.84
N TYR A 148 21.63 11.33 -19.70
CA TYR A 148 22.63 11.30 -18.63
C TYR A 148 23.93 10.63 -19.08
N MET A 149 23.84 9.49 -19.77
CA MET A 149 25.02 8.76 -20.27
C MET A 149 25.80 9.56 -21.31
N GLU A 150 25.10 10.30 -22.17
CA GLU A 150 25.72 11.18 -23.17
C GLU A 150 26.44 12.37 -22.51
N ASN A 151 25.82 13.00 -21.50
CA ASN A 151 26.43 14.09 -20.74
C ASN A 151 27.68 13.63 -19.95
N LEU A 152 27.65 12.43 -19.38
CA LEU A 152 28.81 11.84 -18.70
C LEU A 152 29.98 11.57 -19.65
N ARG A 153 29.68 11.06 -20.86
CA ARG A 153 30.68 10.84 -21.92
C ARG A 153 31.32 12.15 -22.37
N LYS A 154 30.52 13.20 -22.58
CA LYS A 154 31.04 14.54 -22.94
C LYS A 154 31.98 15.08 -21.86
N LYS A 155 31.58 15.02 -20.58
CA LYS A 155 32.37 15.53 -19.45
C LYS A 155 33.70 14.79 -19.23
N ASN A 156 33.77 13.50 -19.58
CA ASN A 156 35.00 12.72 -19.49
C ASN A 156 35.94 12.94 -20.69
N ASN A 157 35.43 13.34 -21.84
CA ASN A 157 36.23 13.66 -23.03
C ASN A 157 36.82 15.08 -23.00
N GLU A 158 36.40 15.93 -22.05
CA GLU A 158 36.91 17.29 -21.83
C GLU A 158 38.04 17.37 -20.77
N LYS A 159 38.50 16.21 -20.26
CA LYS A 159 39.66 16.08 -19.36
C LYS A 159 40.81 15.40 -20.05
#